data_AF-A0A6A3KGW3-F1
#
_entry.id   AF-A0A6A3KGW3-F1
#
_cell.length_a   1.000
_cell.length_b   1.000
_cell.length_c   1.000
_cell.angle_alpha   90.00
_cell.angle_beta   90.00
_cell.angle_gamma   90.00
#
_symmetry.space_group_name_H-M   'P 1'
#
loop_
_entity.id
_entity.type
_entity.pdbx_description
1 polymer ?
#
loop_
_entity_poly.entity_id
_entity_poly.type
_entity_poly.pdbx_seq_one_letter_code
_entity_poly.pdbx_strand_id
1 'polypeptide(L)'
;MEIIKHSRPLFAEIALKYVRDNPYRVSRDPIDYLKYLNAMAGALASEFSALKRRMDEFKIGQLCLLLSTSYPVLDDTIDGHFARRSEQSAFKLQICTARGLWKDNEPWACRCVMLSPKEDILLHLTLTGGPFFRPFDQPLCTVFSTIQPPFHYDNTEQRSSDGMRLEALTAAAIVLASHAGGFGGVAFPTFLCELLFELGVSERGKMMQLVQDVESAGWETRVVPFL
;
A
#
# COMPACT_ATOMS: atom_id res chain seq x y z
N MET A 1 -5.61 16.28 -13.60
CA MET A 1 -5.06 15.96 -12.27
C MET A 1 -3.92 14.97 -12.48
N GLU A 2 -2.66 15.40 -12.32
CA GLU A 2 -1.47 14.60 -12.70
C GLU A 2 -1.41 13.23 -12.02
N ILE A 3 -1.98 13.10 -10.81
CA ILE A 3 -2.00 11.86 -10.03
C ILE A 3 -2.70 10.67 -10.72
N ILE A 4 -3.61 10.93 -11.67
CA ILE A 4 -4.36 9.88 -12.40
C ILE A 4 -3.64 9.45 -13.68
N LYS A 5 -2.74 10.29 -14.21
CA LYS A 5 -2.21 10.17 -15.57
C LYS A 5 -1.44 8.87 -15.82
N HIS A 6 -0.82 8.33 -14.77
CA HIS A 6 -0.03 7.11 -14.82
C HIS A 6 -0.71 5.92 -14.15
N SER A 7 -1.95 6.10 -13.65
CA SER A 7 -2.68 5.04 -12.98
C SER A 7 -3.14 3.95 -13.92
N ARG A 8 -3.22 2.72 -13.40
CA ARG A 8 -3.77 1.58 -14.16
C ARG A 8 -5.21 1.87 -14.62
N PRO A 9 -5.67 1.31 -15.76
CA PRO A 9 -6.97 1.65 -16.33
C PRO A 9 -8.15 1.59 -15.37
N LEU A 10 -8.25 0.54 -14.55
CA LEU A 10 -9.35 0.40 -13.58
C LEU A 10 -9.25 1.43 -12.43
N PHE A 11 -8.03 1.70 -11.92
CA PHE A 11 -7.80 2.75 -10.92
C PHE A 11 -8.14 4.12 -11.48
N ALA A 12 -7.70 4.40 -12.71
CA ALA A 12 -8.00 5.64 -13.41
C ALA A 12 -9.50 5.79 -13.68
N GLU A 13 -10.20 4.73 -14.08
CA GLU A 13 -11.64 4.75 -14.33
C GLU A 13 -12.43 5.11 -13.06
N ILE A 14 -12.15 4.42 -11.94
CA ILE A 14 -12.81 4.69 -10.65
C ILE A 14 -12.46 6.10 -10.15
N ALA A 15 -11.21 6.53 -10.28
CA ALA A 15 -10.80 7.89 -9.93
C ALA A 15 -11.53 8.95 -10.77
N LEU A 16 -11.62 8.74 -12.08
CA LEU A 16 -12.31 9.66 -12.99
C LEU A 16 -13.81 9.73 -12.69
N LYS A 17 -14.43 8.59 -12.33
CA LYS A 17 -15.82 8.55 -11.86
C LYS A 17 -15.97 9.38 -10.58
N TYR A 18 -15.12 9.15 -9.57
CA TYR A 18 -15.14 9.95 -8.34
C TYR A 18 -15.03 11.45 -8.64
N VAL A 19 -14.12 11.87 -9.52
CA VAL A 19 -13.93 13.27 -9.90
C VAL A 19 -15.15 13.86 -10.61
N ARG A 20 -15.85 13.08 -11.43
CA ARG A 20 -17.09 13.53 -12.10
C ARG A 20 -18.23 13.70 -11.10
N ASP A 21 -18.38 12.76 -10.18
CA ASP A 21 -19.46 12.74 -9.19
C ASP A 21 -19.19 13.78 -8.07
N ASN A 22 -17.92 14.05 -7.79
CA ASN A 22 -17.44 14.98 -6.77
C ASN A 22 -16.45 15.96 -7.40
N PRO A 23 -16.90 16.95 -8.19
CA PRO A 23 -16.00 17.90 -8.84
C PRO A 23 -15.28 18.78 -7.81
N TYR A 24 -13.95 18.84 -7.90
CA TYR A 24 -13.16 19.73 -7.06
C TYR A 24 -13.50 21.19 -7.37
N ARG A 25 -13.93 21.93 -6.35
CA ARG A 25 -14.13 23.37 -6.44
C ARG A 25 -12.81 24.04 -6.11
N VAL A 26 -12.24 24.74 -7.09
CA VAL A 26 -10.95 25.43 -6.93
C VAL A 26 -11.04 26.38 -5.73
N SER A 27 -10.37 25.99 -4.64
CA SER A 27 -10.20 26.81 -3.44
C SER A 27 -8.86 27.51 -3.48
N ARG A 28 -8.77 28.67 -2.80
CA ARG A 28 -7.49 29.35 -2.55
C ARG A 28 -6.75 28.74 -1.36
N ASP A 29 -7.42 27.91 -0.56
CA ASP A 29 -6.81 27.22 0.56
C ASP A 29 -6.16 25.89 0.07
N PRO A 30 -4.83 25.74 0.18
CA PRO A 30 -4.15 24.49 -0.17
C PRO A 30 -4.66 23.27 0.61
N ILE A 31 -5.21 23.47 1.81
CA ILE A 31 -5.74 22.40 2.67
C ILE A 31 -6.97 21.76 2.02
N ASP A 32 -7.77 22.53 1.29
CA ASP A 32 -8.98 21.99 0.64
C ASP A 32 -8.63 21.02 -0.49
N TYR A 33 -7.53 21.25 -1.18
CA TYR A 33 -7.03 20.30 -2.17
C TYR A 33 -6.57 18.99 -1.52
N LEU A 34 -5.87 19.06 -0.37
CA LEU A 34 -5.46 17.88 0.39
C LEU A 34 -6.67 17.09 0.92
N LYS A 35 -7.69 17.78 1.44
CA LYS A 35 -8.96 17.16 1.87
C LYS A 35 -9.63 16.43 0.70
N TYR A 36 -9.66 17.05 -0.47
CA TYR A 36 -10.23 16.46 -1.67
C TYR A 36 -9.49 15.19 -2.09
N LEU A 37 -8.15 15.24 -2.13
CA LEU A 37 -7.32 14.10 -2.47
C LEU A 37 -7.45 12.97 -1.45
N ASN A 38 -7.48 13.28 -0.15
CA ASN A 38 -7.74 12.30 0.90
C ASN A 38 -9.08 11.60 0.68
N ALA A 39 -10.15 12.36 0.43
CA ALA A 39 -11.49 11.81 0.23
C ALA A 39 -11.55 10.91 -1.02
N MET A 40 -10.88 11.31 -2.10
CA MET A 40 -10.75 10.49 -3.30
C MET A 40 -10.03 9.17 -2.98
N ALA A 41 -8.84 9.21 -2.38
CA ALA A 41 -8.09 8.00 -2.05
C ALA A 41 -8.87 7.05 -1.11
N GLY A 42 -9.59 7.60 -0.13
CA GLY A 42 -10.47 6.81 0.75
C GLY A 42 -11.62 6.13 0.01
N ALA A 43 -12.25 6.83 -0.94
CA ALA A 43 -13.30 6.25 -1.79
C ALA A 43 -12.75 5.13 -2.68
N LEU A 44 -11.60 5.35 -3.32
CA LEU A 44 -10.94 4.32 -4.12
C LEU A 44 -10.59 3.09 -3.29
N ALA A 45 -9.96 3.29 -2.12
CA ALA A 45 -9.55 2.18 -1.26
C ALA A 45 -10.74 1.33 -0.82
N SER A 46 -11.85 1.98 -0.48
CA SER A 46 -13.10 1.31 -0.13
C SER A 46 -13.67 0.50 -1.30
N GLU A 47 -13.73 1.09 -2.50
CA GLU A 47 -14.21 0.39 -3.70
C GLU A 47 -13.32 -0.79 -4.07
N PHE A 48 -12.00 -0.62 -4.09
CA PHE A 48 -11.06 -1.69 -4.43
C PHE A 48 -11.07 -2.81 -3.39
N SER A 49 -11.15 -2.47 -2.09
CA SER A 49 -11.31 -3.45 -1.03
C SER A 49 -12.58 -4.29 -1.23
N ALA A 50 -13.70 -3.66 -1.63
CA ALA A 50 -14.96 -4.34 -1.89
C ALA A 50 -14.90 -5.26 -3.13
N LEU A 51 -14.30 -4.78 -4.23
CA LEU A 51 -14.09 -5.55 -5.46
C LEU A 51 -13.22 -6.79 -5.22
N LYS A 52 -12.28 -6.70 -4.27
CA LYS A 52 -11.25 -7.71 -3.99
C LYS A 52 -11.50 -8.50 -2.70
N ARG A 53 -12.78 -8.71 -2.36
CA ARG A 53 -13.21 -9.54 -1.23
C ARG A 53 -12.88 -11.03 -1.38
N ARG A 54 -12.55 -11.51 -2.59
CA ARG A 54 -12.11 -12.90 -2.79
C ARG A 54 -10.68 -13.04 -2.25
N MET A 55 -10.49 -13.97 -1.31
CA MET A 55 -9.19 -14.40 -0.76
C MET A 55 -8.26 -13.29 -0.22
N ASP A 56 -8.79 -12.23 0.40
CA ASP A 56 -7.99 -11.14 0.97
C ASP A 56 -6.96 -10.53 -0.03
N GLU A 57 -7.21 -10.59 -1.34
CA GLU A 57 -6.30 -10.13 -2.40
C GLU A 57 -5.85 -8.68 -2.19
N PHE A 58 -6.76 -7.84 -1.69
CA PHE A 58 -6.45 -6.46 -1.35
C PHE A 58 -5.39 -6.37 -0.23
N LYS A 59 -5.56 -7.13 0.86
CA LYS A 59 -4.60 -7.16 1.98
C LYS A 59 -3.26 -7.75 1.58
N ILE A 60 -3.26 -8.79 0.73
CA ILE A 60 -2.03 -9.35 0.18
C ILE A 60 -1.30 -8.29 -0.66
N GLY A 61 -2.02 -7.54 -1.50
CA GLY A 61 -1.47 -6.40 -2.24
C GLY A 61 -0.87 -5.33 -1.33
N GLN A 62 -1.55 -4.99 -0.23
CA GLN A 62 -1.06 -4.03 0.76
C GLN A 62 0.24 -4.51 1.42
N LEU A 63 0.32 -5.78 1.83
CA LEU A 63 1.54 -6.37 2.39
C LEU A 63 2.67 -6.43 1.37
N CYS A 64 2.39 -6.81 0.13
CA CYS A 64 3.37 -6.83 -0.95
C CYS A 64 3.98 -5.46 -1.22
N LEU A 65 3.14 -4.42 -1.21
CA LEU A 65 3.60 -3.03 -1.32
C LEU A 65 4.49 -2.64 -0.15
N LEU A 66 4.00 -2.82 1.08
CA LEU A 66 4.67 -2.39 2.30
C LEU A 66 6.01 -3.09 2.53
N LEU A 67 6.08 -4.38 2.22
CA LEU A 67 7.27 -5.21 2.43
C LEU A 67 8.17 -5.27 1.20
N SER A 68 7.82 -4.55 0.13
CA SER A 68 8.53 -4.62 -1.16
C SER A 68 8.75 -6.07 -1.63
N THR A 69 7.70 -6.89 -1.57
CA THR A 69 7.75 -8.32 -1.93
C THR A 69 6.76 -8.64 -3.04
N SER A 70 7.00 -9.76 -3.73
CA SER A 70 6.09 -10.31 -4.73
C SER A 70 5.42 -11.61 -4.24
N TYR A 71 4.34 -12.00 -4.91
CA TYR A 71 3.68 -13.30 -4.69
C TYR A 71 3.27 -13.90 -6.04
N PRO A 72 3.23 -15.25 -6.14
CA PRO A 72 2.74 -15.93 -7.32
C PRO A 72 1.22 -15.84 -7.37
N VAL A 73 0.66 -15.51 -8.54
CA VAL A 73 -0.79 -15.59 -8.76
C VAL A 73 -1.13 -17.07 -8.96
N LEU A 74 -2.01 -17.62 -8.10
CA LEU A 74 -2.44 -19.02 -8.16
C LEU A 74 -3.32 -19.36 -9.37
N ASP A 75 -3.75 -18.34 -10.11
CA ASP A 75 -4.57 -18.47 -11.31
C ASP A 75 -3.76 -18.03 -12.55
N ASP A 76 -3.98 -18.72 -13.67
CA ASP A 76 -3.37 -18.42 -14.97
C ASP A 76 -3.98 -17.17 -15.62
N THR A 77 -4.98 -16.57 -14.97
CA THR A 77 -5.65 -15.35 -15.40
C THR A 77 -4.91 -14.10 -14.91
N ILE A 78 -4.73 -13.12 -15.81
CA ILE A 78 -4.26 -11.77 -15.46
C ILE A 78 -5.43 -11.00 -14.81
N ASP A 79 -6.06 -11.57 -13.78
CA ASP A 79 -7.17 -10.94 -13.04
C ASP A 79 -6.65 -10.22 -11.77
N GLY A 80 -5.36 -10.38 -11.46
CA GLY A 80 -4.69 -9.62 -10.41
C GLY A 80 -4.49 -8.16 -10.82
N HIS A 81 -5.19 -7.22 -10.17
CA HIS A 81 -4.99 -5.77 -10.35
C HIS A 81 -3.62 -5.26 -9.88
N PHE A 82 -2.77 -6.14 -9.35
CA PHE A 82 -1.36 -5.90 -8.99
C PHE A 82 -0.38 -6.70 -9.85
N ALA A 83 -0.87 -7.52 -10.78
CA ALA A 83 -0.04 -8.33 -11.65
C ALA A 83 0.74 -7.44 -12.62
N ARG A 84 2.06 -7.60 -12.67
CA ARG A 84 2.94 -7.01 -13.69
C ARG A 84 3.82 -8.14 -14.19
N ARG A 85 3.79 -8.37 -15.51
CA ARG A 85 4.71 -9.32 -16.13
C ARG A 85 6.15 -8.83 -15.94
N SER A 86 7.03 -9.72 -15.50
CA SER A 86 8.48 -9.47 -15.48
C SER A 86 9.04 -9.29 -16.89
N GLU A 87 8.38 -9.89 -17.88
CA GLU A 87 8.78 -9.82 -19.27
C GLU A 87 8.50 -8.44 -19.88
N GLN A 88 9.57 -7.82 -20.39
CA GLN A 88 9.53 -6.52 -21.05
C GLN A 88 9.23 -6.61 -22.55
N SER A 89 9.18 -7.82 -23.09
CA SER A 89 8.94 -8.10 -24.51
C SER A 89 8.03 -9.31 -24.67
N ALA A 90 7.49 -9.50 -25.88
CA ALA A 90 6.70 -10.68 -26.20
C ALA A 90 7.53 -11.96 -26.06
N PHE A 91 6.93 -12.99 -25.48
CA PHE A 91 7.57 -14.29 -25.24
C PHE A 91 6.56 -15.42 -25.51
N LYS A 92 7.07 -16.63 -25.75
CA LYS A 92 6.25 -17.81 -26.00
C LYS A 92 5.99 -18.54 -24.70
N LEU A 93 4.73 -18.93 -24.50
CA LEU A 93 4.31 -19.83 -23.44
C LEU A 93 3.83 -21.13 -24.06
N GLN A 94 4.24 -22.24 -23.46
CA GLN A 94 3.78 -23.58 -23.81
C GLN A 94 2.71 -24.00 -22.80
N ILE A 95 1.60 -24.54 -23.30
CA ILE A 95 0.54 -25.12 -22.47
C ILE A 95 0.84 -26.61 -22.39
N CYS A 96 1.23 -27.10 -21.21
CA CYS A 96 1.47 -28.52 -21.00
C CYS A 96 0.19 -29.20 -20.47
N THR A 97 0.03 -30.50 -20.73
CA THR A 97 -1.17 -31.30 -20.40
C THR A 97 -1.54 -31.32 -18.91
N ALA A 98 -0.63 -30.90 -18.03
CA ALA A 98 -0.81 -30.82 -16.58
C ALA A 98 -1.44 -29.52 -16.05
N ARG A 99 -2.07 -28.67 -16.90
CA ARG A 99 -2.68 -27.37 -16.52
C ARG A 99 -1.70 -26.35 -15.95
N GLY A 100 -0.55 -26.16 -16.62
CA GLY A 100 0.40 -25.11 -16.26
C GLY A 100 1.01 -24.46 -17.49
N LEU A 101 1.39 -23.18 -17.33
CA LEU A 101 2.13 -22.41 -18.32
C LEU A 101 3.63 -22.67 -18.17
N TRP A 102 4.34 -22.83 -19.29
CA TRP A 102 5.79 -23.09 -19.31
C TRP A 102 6.51 -22.11 -20.24
N LYS A 103 7.70 -21.69 -19.83
CA LYS A 103 8.61 -20.83 -20.60
C LYS A 103 9.99 -21.49 -20.60
N ASP A 104 10.55 -21.74 -21.78
CA ASP A 104 11.88 -22.34 -21.93
C ASP A 104 12.11 -23.64 -21.11
N ASN A 105 11.08 -24.51 -21.08
CA ASN A 105 11.01 -25.75 -20.29
C ASN A 105 11.03 -25.58 -18.77
N GLU A 106 10.78 -24.37 -18.26
CA GLU A 106 10.56 -24.11 -16.84
C GLU A 106 9.09 -23.73 -16.56
N PRO A 107 8.53 -24.11 -15.39
CA PRO A 107 7.21 -23.64 -14.97
C PRO A 107 7.17 -22.11 -14.92
N TRP A 108 6.14 -21.53 -15.54
CA TRP A 108 5.92 -20.10 -15.57
C TRP A 108 4.68 -19.75 -14.75
N ALA A 109 4.80 -18.75 -13.89
CA ALA A 109 3.70 -18.18 -13.13
C ALA A 109 3.68 -16.66 -13.29
N CYS A 110 2.49 -16.08 -13.33
CA CYS A 110 2.37 -14.62 -13.26
C CYS A 110 2.82 -14.14 -11.88
N ARG A 111 3.66 -13.10 -11.84
CA ARG A 111 4.08 -12.44 -10.60
C ARG A 111 3.37 -11.10 -10.46
N CYS A 112 2.95 -10.77 -9.23
CA CYS A 112 2.55 -9.42 -8.88
C CYS A 112 3.79 -8.63 -8.43
N VAL A 113 4.15 -7.60 -9.19
CA VAL A 113 5.22 -6.65 -8.84
C VAL A 113 4.59 -5.27 -8.75
N MET A 114 4.74 -4.65 -7.57
CA MET A 114 4.22 -3.30 -7.35
C MET A 114 5.03 -2.28 -8.15
N LEU A 115 4.33 -1.35 -8.78
CA LEU A 115 4.93 -0.22 -9.50
C LEU A 115 5.64 0.70 -8.50
N SER A 116 6.62 1.49 -8.95
CA SER A 116 7.17 2.56 -8.12
C SER A 116 6.14 3.69 -7.93
N PRO A 117 6.25 4.54 -6.90
CA PRO A 117 5.36 5.70 -6.74
C PRO A 117 5.37 6.62 -7.98
N LYS A 118 6.51 6.73 -8.67
CA LYS A 118 6.62 7.51 -9.91
C LYS A 118 5.76 6.95 -11.04
N GLU A 119 5.57 5.64 -11.08
CA GLU A 119 4.78 4.95 -12.09
C GLU A 119 3.29 4.87 -11.73
N ASP A 120 2.92 4.78 -10.45
CA ASP A 120 1.51 4.78 -10.03
C ASP A 120 1.32 5.20 -8.57
N ILE A 121 1.46 6.50 -8.29
CA ILE A 121 1.31 7.00 -6.92
C ILE A 121 -0.10 6.79 -6.35
N LEU A 122 -1.13 6.78 -7.20
CA LEU A 122 -2.50 6.59 -6.75
C LEU A 122 -2.73 5.17 -6.22
N LEU A 123 -2.10 4.16 -6.84
CA LEU A 123 -2.07 2.79 -6.32
C LEU A 123 -1.45 2.75 -4.92
N HIS A 124 -0.28 3.37 -4.73
CA HIS A 124 0.41 3.40 -3.43
C HIS A 124 -0.49 3.99 -2.36
N LEU A 125 -1.05 5.17 -2.63
CA LEU A 125 -1.92 5.89 -1.70
C LEU A 125 -3.21 5.13 -1.38
N THR A 126 -3.77 4.42 -2.36
CA THR A 126 -4.96 3.60 -2.16
C THR A 126 -4.68 2.41 -1.25
N LEU A 127 -3.47 1.84 -1.33
CA LEU A 127 -3.09 0.63 -0.59
C LEU A 127 -2.54 0.92 0.81
N THR A 128 -1.74 1.96 1.00
CA THR A 128 -1.21 2.35 2.32
C THR A 128 -2.28 2.98 3.22
N GLY A 129 -3.36 3.48 2.62
CA GLY A 129 -4.49 4.06 3.32
C GLY A 129 -4.25 5.49 3.80
N GLY A 130 -5.14 5.94 4.67
CA GLY A 130 -5.08 7.25 5.32
C GLY A 130 -6.31 7.57 6.16
N PRO A 131 -6.71 8.86 6.28
CA PRO A 131 -7.63 9.31 7.32
C PRO A 131 -9.05 8.74 7.17
N PHE A 132 -9.41 8.29 5.98
CA PHE A 132 -10.72 7.72 5.66
C PHE A 132 -10.70 6.21 5.45
N PHE A 133 -9.51 5.60 5.36
CA PHE A 133 -9.39 4.18 5.08
C PHE A 133 -8.13 3.63 5.74
N ARG A 134 -8.30 2.68 6.67
CA ARG A 134 -7.17 2.01 7.29
C ARG A 134 -6.88 0.69 6.56
N PRO A 135 -5.61 0.38 6.27
CA PRO A 135 -5.28 -0.84 5.55
C PRO A 135 -5.56 -2.12 6.33
N PHE A 136 -5.34 -2.10 7.65
CA PHE A 136 -5.53 -3.28 8.49
C PHE A 136 -6.30 -2.96 9.77
N ASP A 137 -7.10 -3.92 10.24
CA ASP A 137 -7.83 -3.79 11.51
C ASP A 137 -6.94 -4.07 12.73
N GLN A 138 -5.89 -4.88 12.55
CA GLN A 138 -4.92 -5.30 13.57
C GLN A 138 -3.56 -4.63 13.35
N PRO A 139 -2.67 -4.59 14.38
CA PRO A 139 -1.28 -4.16 14.21
C PRO A 139 -0.59 -4.89 13.06
N LEU A 140 0.21 -4.16 12.27
CA LEU A 140 0.99 -4.75 11.17
C LEU A 140 1.78 -5.99 11.60
N CYS A 141 2.39 -6.01 12.79
CA CYS A 141 3.11 -7.18 13.28
C CYS A 141 2.23 -8.44 13.42
N THR A 142 0.97 -8.26 13.81
CA THR A 142 -0.02 -9.34 13.92
C THR A 142 -0.50 -9.77 12.54
N VAL A 143 -0.78 -8.81 11.65
CA VAL A 143 -1.18 -9.08 10.27
C VAL A 143 -0.09 -9.86 9.53
N PHE A 144 1.17 -9.44 9.67
CA PHE A 144 2.31 -10.12 9.09
C PHE A 144 2.45 -11.56 9.58
N SER A 145 2.19 -11.82 10.87
CA SER A 145 2.27 -13.18 11.42
C SER A 145 1.09 -14.08 11.03
N THR A 146 -0.07 -13.50 10.71
CA THR A 146 -1.30 -14.23 10.38
C THR A 146 -1.46 -14.49 8.88
N ILE A 147 -1.08 -13.51 8.05
CA ILE A 147 -1.11 -13.60 6.60
C ILE A 147 0.25 -14.11 6.13
N GLN A 148 0.36 -15.42 5.91
CA GLN A 148 1.53 -16.07 5.29
C GLN A 148 1.18 -16.66 3.92
N PRO A 149 1.04 -15.85 2.86
CA PRO A 149 1.24 -16.33 1.50
C PRO A 149 2.69 -16.81 1.35
N PRO A 150 3.01 -17.60 0.32
CA PRO A 150 4.39 -17.88 -0.07
C PRO A 150 5.01 -16.60 -0.65
N PHE A 151 5.35 -15.65 0.22
CA PHE A 151 6.06 -14.43 -0.16
C PHE A 151 7.44 -14.82 -0.69
N HIS A 152 7.74 -14.40 -1.91
CA HIS A 152 9.07 -14.53 -2.47
C HIS A 152 9.81 -13.21 -2.26
N TYR A 153 10.71 -13.22 -1.28
CA TYR A 153 11.65 -12.14 -1.01
C TYR A 153 12.83 -12.09 -1.99
N ASP A 154 12.75 -12.85 -3.10
CA ASP A 154 13.72 -12.84 -4.20
C ASP A 154 13.57 -11.54 -5.02
N ASN A 155 13.82 -10.42 -4.36
CA ASN A 155 14.32 -9.23 -5.00
C ASN A 155 15.75 -9.61 -5.40
N THR A 156 16.07 -9.54 -6.68
CA THR A 156 17.38 -9.93 -7.23
C THR A 156 18.51 -9.46 -6.30
N GLU A 157 19.21 -10.42 -5.67
CA GLU A 157 20.49 -10.30 -4.94
C GLU A 157 20.54 -10.21 -3.39
N GLN A 158 19.52 -10.59 -2.61
CA GLN A 158 19.74 -10.74 -1.15
C GLN A 158 19.30 -12.09 -0.58
N ARG A 159 20.28 -12.89 -0.13
CA ARG A 159 20.07 -14.08 0.69
C ARG A 159 19.55 -13.67 2.07
N SER A 160 18.50 -14.34 2.51
CA SER A 160 17.78 -14.11 3.77
C SER A 160 18.69 -14.27 5.00
N SER A 161 19.08 -13.15 5.61
CA SER A 161 19.17 -13.06 7.07
C SER A 161 17.91 -12.40 7.60
N ASP A 162 17.48 -12.85 8.77
CA ASP A 162 16.40 -12.30 9.60
C ASP A 162 16.32 -10.76 9.69
N GLY A 163 17.44 -10.04 9.50
CA GLY A 163 17.50 -8.57 9.49
C GLY A 163 16.59 -7.89 8.46
N MET A 164 16.54 -8.37 7.21
CA MET A 164 15.72 -7.75 6.16
C MET A 164 14.22 -7.79 6.48
N ARG A 165 13.77 -8.81 7.20
CA ARG A 165 12.36 -8.96 7.61
C ARG A 165 11.98 -7.92 8.66
N LEU A 166 12.82 -7.73 9.68
CA LEU A 166 12.56 -6.75 10.73
C LEU A 166 12.66 -5.31 10.18
N GLU A 167 13.63 -5.06 9.30
CA GLU A 167 13.79 -3.78 8.61
C GLU A 167 12.57 -3.47 7.73
N ALA A 168 12.12 -4.42 6.92
CA ALA A 168 10.92 -4.25 6.09
C ALA A 168 9.66 -4.00 6.94
N LEU A 169 9.50 -4.72 8.06
CA LEU A 169 8.37 -4.52 8.97
C LEU A 169 8.43 -3.14 9.64
N THR A 170 9.62 -2.70 10.05
CA THR A 170 9.81 -1.38 10.67
C THR A 170 9.55 -0.26 9.67
N ALA A 171 10.09 -0.38 8.44
CA ALA A 171 9.84 0.57 7.37
C ALA A 171 8.34 0.64 7.02
N ALA A 172 7.67 -0.50 6.91
CA ALA A 172 6.24 -0.57 6.68
C ALA A 172 5.43 0.09 7.81
N ALA A 173 5.78 -0.15 9.08
CA ALA A 173 5.12 0.49 10.22
C ALA A 173 5.28 2.02 10.19
N ILE A 174 6.47 2.52 9.84
CA ILE A 174 6.73 3.96 9.66
C ILE A 174 5.86 4.53 8.54
N VAL A 175 5.76 3.84 7.40
CA VAL A 175 4.91 4.25 6.28
C VAL A 175 3.46 4.34 6.73
N LEU A 176 2.92 3.29 7.37
CA LEU A 176 1.54 3.27 7.85
C LEU A 176 1.24 4.40 8.85
N ALA A 177 2.15 4.61 9.80
CA ALA A 177 2.00 5.66 10.81
C ALA A 177 2.03 7.07 10.19
N SER A 178 2.91 7.32 9.22
CA SER A 178 2.97 8.59 8.49
C SER A 178 1.71 8.81 7.66
N HIS A 179 1.18 7.74 7.04
CA HIS A 179 -0.01 7.79 6.21
C HIS A 179 -1.32 8.00 6.97
N ALA A 180 -1.38 7.86 8.30
CA ALA A 180 -2.63 7.94 9.05
C ALA A 180 -3.43 9.25 8.81
N GLY A 181 -2.75 10.34 8.44
CA GLY A 181 -3.35 11.65 8.10
C GLY A 181 -3.45 11.91 6.60
N GLY A 182 -3.02 10.95 5.79
CA GLY A 182 -3.17 10.93 4.34
C GLY A 182 -2.17 11.84 3.65
N PHE A 183 -2.60 12.56 2.61
CA PHE A 183 -1.73 13.40 1.78
C PHE A 183 -0.98 14.50 2.56
N GLY A 184 -1.50 14.90 3.73
CA GLY A 184 -0.88 15.90 4.59
C GLY A 184 0.10 15.35 5.64
N GLY A 185 0.19 14.02 5.80
CA GLY A 185 0.88 13.41 6.93
C GLY A 185 0.17 13.66 8.26
N VAL A 186 0.87 13.42 9.37
CA VAL A 186 0.33 13.58 10.73
C VAL A 186 1.28 14.37 11.63
N ALA A 187 0.73 15.01 12.66
CA ALA A 187 1.55 15.60 13.71
C ALA A 187 2.38 14.51 14.41
N PHE A 188 3.59 14.86 14.86
CA PHE A 188 4.52 13.93 15.51
C PHE A 188 3.91 13.13 16.68
N PRO A 189 3.11 13.71 17.58
CA PRO A 189 2.46 12.94 18.65
C PRO A 189 1.57 11.81 18.10
N THR A 190 0.77 12.13 17.09
CA THR A 190 -0.11 11.16 16.41
C THR A 190 0.71 10.10 15.68
N PHE A 191 1.74 10.52 14.94
CA PHE A 191 2.67 9.61 14.28
C PHE A 191 3.24 8.58 15.25
N LEU A 192 3.76 9.03 16.40
CA LEU A 192 4.36 8.16 17.39
C LEU A 192 3.35 7.16 17.96
N CYS A 193 2.12 7.59 18.23
CA CYS A 193 1.06 6.71 18.71
C CYS A 193 0.71 5.63 17.68
N GLU A 194 0.54 6.01 16.41
CA GLU A 194 0.25 5.06 15.33
C GLU A 194 1.42 4.10 15.09
N LEU A 195 2.67 4.58 15.15
CA LEU A 195 3.86 3.74 14.99
C LEU A 195 3.93 2.65 16.07
N LEU A 196 3.74 3.03 17.34
CA LEU A 196 3.79 2.08 18.45
C LEU A 196 2.65 1.07 18.39
N PHE A 197 1.49 1.48 17.89
CA PHE A 197 0.39 0.58 17.65
C PHE A 197 0.69 -0.40 16.50
N GLU A 198 1.21 0.05 15.36
CA GLU A 198 1.54 -0.84 14.23
C GLU A 198 2.64 -1.85 14.58
N LEU A 199 3.56 -1.48 15.48
CA LEU A 199 4.57 -2.37 16.05
C LEU A 199 4.01 -3.33 17.12
N GLY A 200 2.77 -3.15 17.57
CA GLY A 200 2.14 -3.97 18.62
C GLY A 200 2.61 -3.65 20.04
N VAL A 201 3.19 -2.46 20.27
CA VAL A 201 3.67 -2.00 21.58
C VAL A 201 2.55 -1.37 22.40
N SER A 202 1.56 -0.74 21.75
CA SER A 202 0.44 -0.07 22.40
C SER A 202 -0.91 -0.45 21.79
N GLU A 203 -1.97 -0.30 22.58
CA GLU A 203 -3.34 -0.36 22.07
C GLU A 203 -3.67 0.89 21.25
N ARG A 204 -4.57 0.72 20.28
CA ARG A 204 -5.03 1.81 19.41
C ARG A 204 -5.72 2.91 20.23
N GLY A 205 -5.46 4.16 19.86
CA GLY A 205 -6.13 5.33 20.45
C GLY A 205 -5.67 5.68 21.87
N LYS A 206 -4.69 4.93 22.41
CA LYS A 206 -4.03 5.30 23.66
C LYS A 206 -3.08 6.47 23.39
N MET A 207 -3.59 7.67 23.60
CA MET A 207 -2.80 8.89 23.44
C MET A 207 -1.67 8.87 24.47
N MET A 208 -0.42 8.86 24.00
CA MET A 208 0.70 8.98 24.92
C MET A 208 0.76 10.40 25.46
N GLN A 209 0.81 10.54 26.77
CA GLN A 209 1.25 11.80 27.37
C GLN A 209 2.72 11.96 26.99
N LEU A 210 2.99 12.95 26.14
CA LEU A 210 4.35 13.32 25.81
C LEU A 210 5.02 13.92 27.04
N VAL A 211 6.31 13.66 27.19
CA VAL A 211 7.10 14.27 28.27
C VAL A 211 7.10 15.78 28.06
N GLN A 212 7.06 16.59 29.13
CA GLN A 212 7.05 18.06 29.07
C GLN A 212 8.18 18.66 28.21
N ASP A 213 9.32 17.97 28.09
CA ASP A 213 10.44 18.35 27.22
C ASP A 213 10.09 18.31 25.72
N VAL A 214 9.15 17.46 25.32
CA VAL A 214 8.67 17.35 23.93
C VAL A 214 7.65 18.45 23.62
N GLU A 215 6.78 18.78 24.58
CA GLU A 215 5.82 19.88 24.46
C GLU A 215 6.55 21.23 24.34
N SER A 216 7.54 21.46 25.21
CA SER A 216 8.35 22.69 25.21
C SER A 216 9.23 22.86 23.97
N ALA A 217 9.62 21.76 23.32
CA ALA A 217 10.38 21.78 22.07
C ALA A 217 9.50 21.96 20.80
N GLY A 218 8.19 22.18 20.97
CA GLY A 218 7.26 22.52 19.89
C GLY A 218 6.94 21.37 18.93
N TRP A 219 7.13 20.11 19.36
CA TRP A 219 6.92 18.94 18.51
C TRP A 219 5.46 18.72 18.10
N GLU A 220 4.50 19.27 18.85
CA GLU A 220 3.08 19.24 18.45
C GLU A 220 2.81 19.96 17.13
N THR A 221 3.64 20.93 16.76
CA THR A 221 3.52 21.67 15.50
C THR A 221 4.29 21.01 14.35
N ARG A 222 5.11 20.00 14.64
CA ARG A 222 5.91 19.30 13.64
C ARG A 222 5.08 18.20 12.99
N VAL A 223 4.87 18.34 11.69
CA VAL A 223 4.20 17.33 10.87
C VAL A 223 5.25 16.39 10.29
N VAL A 224 5.01 15.09 10.42
CA VAL A 224 5.74 14.04 9.71
C VAL A 224 5.06 13.87 8.35
N PRO A 225 5.67 14.32 7.25
CA PRO A 225 5.07 14.21 5.93
C PRO A 225 5.10 12.76 5.45
N PHE A 226 4.22 12.48 4.48
CA PHE A 226 4.33 11.32 3.62
C PHE A 226 5.73 11.27 2.95
N LEU A 227 6.39 10.10 3.00
CA LEU A 227 7.68 9.81 2.34
C LEU A 227 7.46 9.26 0.93
#